data_AF-A0A5B7CKQ5-F1
#
_entry.id   AF-A0A5B7CKQ5-F1
#
_cell.length_a   1.000
_cell.length_b   1.000
_cell.length_c   1.000
_cell.angle_alpha   90.00
_cell.angle_beta   90.00
_cell.angle_gamma   90.00
#
_symmetry.space_group_name_H-M   'P 1'
#
loop_
_entity.id
_entity.type
_entity.pdbx_description
1 polymer ?
#
loop_
_entity_poly.entity_id
_entity_poly.type
_entity_poly.pdbx_seq_one_letter_code
_entity_poly.pdbx_strand_id
1 'polypeptide(L)' 'MASPRLQEEHNDSILNILNTGTLRQLQQLPTVGPKTAMVISNYRKLYGKLNSMDELERVPGLIKNFYTRFTKASINF' A
#
# COMPACT_ATOMS: atom_id res chain seq x y z
N MET A 1 14.54 18.28 -2.03
CA MET A 1 14.15 17.32 -0.98
C MET A 1 12.85 17.81 -0.39
N ALA A 2 11.77 17.03 -0.46
CA ALA A 2 10.50 17.43 0.14
C ALA A 2 10.69 17.66 1.65
N SER A 3 9.97 18.61 2.23
CA SER A 3 9.96 18.83 3.68
C SER A 3 9.53 17.53 4.38
N PRO A 4 10.20 17.07 5.46
CA PRO A 4 9.90 15.81 6.13
C PRO A 4 8.41 15.57 6.44
N ARG A 5 7.69 16.64 6.81
CA ARG A 5 6.25 16.62 7.08
C ARG A 5 5.38 16.24 5.87
N LEU A 6 5.71 16.71 4.67
CA LEU A 6 4.93 16.40 3.47
C LEU A 6 5.06 14.93 3.09
N GLN A 7 6.23 14.34 3.37
CA GLN A 7 6.46 12.92 3.13
C GLN A 7 5.65 12.05 4.10
N GLU A 8 5.59 12.42 5.37
CA GLU A 8 4.78 11.73 6.39
C GLU A 8 3.28 11.78 6.04
N GLU A 9 2.75 12.97 5.72
CA GLU A 9 1.35 13.13 5.31
C GLU A 9 0.99 12.31 4.06
N HIS A 10 1.90 12.27 3.08
CA HIS A 10 1.74 11.47 1.88
C HIS A 10 1.74 9.96 2.18
N ASN A 11 2.65 9.51 3.04
CA ASN A 11 2.70 8.11 3.48
C ASN A 11 1.43 7.70 4.24
N ASP A 12 0.94 8.56 5.13
CA ASP A 12 -0.30 8.34 5.89
C ASP A 12 -1.52 8.28 4.95
N SER A 13 -1.56 9.15 3.94
CA SER A 13 -2.59 9.13 2.90
C SER A 13 -2.61 7.80 2.15
N ILE A 14 -1.44 7.28 1.74
CA ILE A 14 -1.36 5.98 1.07
C ILE A 14 -1.78 4.85 2.03
N LEU A 15 -1.33 4.85 3.28
CA LEU A 15 -1.72 3.84 4.27
C LEU A 15 -3.24 3.85 4.49
N ASN A 16 -3.85 5.03 4.53
CA ASN A 16 -5.29 5.18 4.59
C ASN A 16 -5.98 4.58 3.34
N ILE A 17 -5.46 4.81 2.13
CA ILE A 17 -5.99 4.19 0.91
C ILE A 17 -5.87 2.66 0.96
N LEU A 18 -4.75 2.11 1.43
CA LEU A 18 -4.57 0.66 1.60
C LEU A 18 -5.60 0.08 2.57
N ASN A 19 -5.90 0.78 3.66
CA ASN A 19 -6.82 0.33 4.70
C ASN A 19 -8.31 0.55 4.38
N THR A 20 -8.66 1.57 3.59
CA THR A 20 -10.07 1.97 3.40
C THR A 20 -10.51 2.02 1.93
N GLY A 21 -9.57 2.17 1.00
CA GLY A 21 -9.85 2.36 -0.42
C GLY A 21 -10.58 1.17 -1.05
N THR A 22 -11.47 1.46 -1.99
CA THR A 22 -12.10 0.45 -2.85
C THR A 22 -11.08 -0.24 -3.74
N LEU A 23 -11.45 -1.38 -4.36
CA LEU A 23 -10.58 -2.06 -5.34
C LEU A 23 -10.14 -1.12 -6.47
N ARG A 24 -10.99 -0.18 -6.90
CA ARG A 24 -10.67 0.79 -7.94
C ARG A 24 -9.67 1.84 -7.45
N GLN A 25 -9.80 2.31 -6.22
CA GLN A 25 -8.84 3.25 -5.60
C GLN A 25 -7.49 2.60 -5.34
N LEU A 26 -7.47 1.35 -4.86
CA LEU A 26 -6.22 0.59 -4.70
C LEU A 26 -5.47 0.48 -6.02
N GLN A 27 -6.18 0.24 -7.13
CA GLN A 27 -5.58 0.17 -8.48
C GLN A 27 -5.01 1.48 -9.01
N GLN A 28 -5.32 2.63 -8.39
CA GLN A 28 -4.68 3.90 -8.73
C GLN A 28 -3.29 4.03 -8.09
N LEU A 29 -2.97 3.19 -7.09
CA LEU A 29 -1.66 3.22 -6.48
C LEU A 29 -0.61 2.63 -7.45
N PRO A 30 0.61 3.20 -7.47
CA PRO A 30 1.69 2.67 -8.29
C PRO A 30 1.90 1.19 -8.03
N THR A 31 2.13 0.42 -9.10
CA THR A 31 2.42 -1.03 -9.05
C THR A 31 1.27 -1.92 -8.53
N VAL A 32 0.08 -1.36 -8.24
CA VAL A 32 -1.09 -2.12 -7.77
C VAL A 32 -2.03 -2.41 -8.93
N GLY A 33 -2.01 -3.65 -9.41
CA GLY A 33 -2.99 -4.16 -10.38
C GLY A 33 -4.22 -4.81 -9.73
N PRO A 34 -5.19 -5.29 -10.52
CA PRO A 34 -6.43 -5.91 -10.01
C PRO A 34 -6.20 -7.04 -9.01
N LYS A 35 -5.24 -7.93 -9.28
CA LYS A 35 -4.88 -9.05 -8.39
C LYS A 35 -4.35 -8.54 -7.04
N THR A 36 -3.41 -7.59 -7.08
CA THR A 36 -2.82 -6.98 -5.88
C THR A 36 -3.88 -6.26 -5.04
N ALA A 37 -4.77 -5.49 -5.68
CA ALA A 37 -5.86 -4.81 -4.99
C ALA A 37 -6.79 -5.81 -4.27
N MET A 38 -7.08 -6.95 -4.90
CA MET A 38 -7.88 -8.01 -4.29
C MET A 38 -7.16 -8.66 -3.10
N VAL A 39 -5.86 -8.93 -3.22
CA VAL A 39 -5.04 -9.47 -2.11
C VAL A 39 -5.06 -8.52 -0.91
N ILE A 40 -4.79 -7.22 -1.12
CA ILE A 40 -4.80 -6.22 -0.04
C ILE A 40 -6.18 -6.11 0.61
N SER A 41 -7.24 -6.04 -0.21
CA SER A 41 -8.62 -5.96 0.28
C SER A 41 -9.03 -7.20 1.08
N ASN A 42 -8.61 -8.39 0.65
CA ASN A 42 -8.90 -9.63 1.36
C ASN A 42 -8.09 -9.73 2.65
N TYR A 43 -6.81 -9.36 2.62
CA TYR A 43 -5.96 -9.33 3.81
C TYR A 43 -6.61 -8.49 4.91
N ARG A 44 -7.02 -7.25 4.60
CA ARG A 44 -7.60 -6.38 5.63
C ARG A 44 -8.97 -6.83 6.14
N LYS A 45 -9.71 -7.62 5.36
CA LYS A 45 -10.98 -8.23 5.78
C LYS A 45 -10.77 -9.41 6.73
N LEU A 46 -9.70 -10.18 6.52
CA LEU A 46 -9.40 -11.39 7.28
C LEU A 46 -8.58 -11.11 8.55
N TYR A 47 -7.61 -10.21 8.46
CA TYR A 47 -6.62 -9.95 9.50
C TYR A 47 -6.73 -8.56 10.13
N GLY A 48 -7.59 -7.69 9.60
CA GLY A 48 -7.72 -6.31 10.06
C GLY A 48 -6.80 -5.32 9.32
N LYS A 49 -6.80 -4.07 9.77
CA LYS A 49 -6.04 -2.99 9.12
C LYS A 49 -4.53 -3.23 9.21
N LEU A 50 -3.80 -2.78 8.20
CA LEU A 50 -2.34 -2.64 8.22
C LEU A 50 -1.98 -1.51 9.19
N ASN A 51 -1.08 -1.77 10.15
CA ASN A 51 -0.59 -0.72 11.05
C ASN A 51 0.51 0.13 10.38
N SER A 52 1.20 -0.44 9.39
CA SER A 52 2.25 0.21 8.64
C SER A 52 2.34 -0.35 7.22
N MET A 53 3.04 0.35 6.33
CA MET A 53 3.33 -0.11 4.97
C MET A 53 4.19 -1.37 4.94
N ASP A 54 5.06 -1.54 5.94
CA ASP A 54 6.04 -2.65 6.02
C ASP A 54 5.33 -4.01 6.14
N GLU A 55 4.13 -4.02 6.69
CA GLU A 55 3.30 -5.22 6.75
C GLU A 55 2.94 -5.78 5.37
N LEU A 56 2.97 -4.96 4.30
CA LEU A 56 2.78 -5.44 2.92
C LEU A 56 3.83 -6.49 2.52
N GLU A 57 5.01 -6.51 3.13
CA GLU A 57 6.01 -7.56 2.89
C GLU A 57 5.54 -8.95 3.37
N ARG A 58 4.62 -8.97 4.35
CA ARG A 58 4.13 -10.20 5.01
C ARG A 58 2.75 -10.63 4.52
N VAL A 59 2.10 -9.84 3.67
CA VAL A 59 0.76 -10.16 3.15
C VAL A 59 0.83 -11.38 2.22
N PRO A 60 0.18 -12.51 2.57
CA PRO A 60 0.17 -13.69 1.72
C PRO A 60 -0.47 -13.41 0.36
N GLY A 61 0.18 -13.87 -0.72
CA GLY A 61 -0.30 -13.68 -2.08
C GLY A 61 0.24 -12.43 -2.79
N LEU A 62 0.99 -11.57 -2.10
CA LEU A 62 1.81 -10.56 -2.77
C LEU A 62 3.11 -11.18 -3.30
N ILE A 63 3.61 -10.66 -4.42
CA ILE A 63 4.87 -11.12 -5.00
C ILE A 63 6.05 -10.67 -4.13
N LYS A 64 7.13 -11.46 -4.10
CA LYS A 64 8.30 -11.25 -3.22
C LYS A 64 8.88 -9.84 -3.27
N ASN A 65 8.92 -9.22 -4.45
CA ASN A 65 9.50 -7.88 -4.65
C ASN A 65 8.44 -6.76 -4.69
N PHE A 66 7.20 -7.04 -4.29
CA PHE A 66 6.11 -6.05 -4.35
C PHE A 66 6.43 -4.84 -3.48
N TYR A 67 6.73 -5.08 -2.20
CA TYR A 67 6.97 -4.01 -1.23
C TYR A 67 8.10 -3.07 -1.67
N THR A 68 9.24 -3.61 -2.12
CA THR A 68 10.35 -2.79 -2.63
C THR A 68 9.97 -1.95 -3.85
N ARG A 69 9.18 -2.49 -4.79
CA ARG A 69 8.74 -1.75 -5.98
C ARG A 69 7.71 -0.68 -5.62
N PHE A 70 6.81 -1.01 -4.70
CA PHE A 70 5.75 -0.13 -4.23
C PHE A 70 6.32 1.08 -3.49
N THR A 71 7.21 0.86 -2.52
CA THR A 71 7.84 1.95 -1.75
C THR A 71 8.68 2.85 -2.65
N LYS A 72 9.43 2.28 -3.59
CA LYS A 72 10.20 3.08 -4.56
C LYS A 72 9.32 3.97 -5.44
N ALA A 73 8.11 3.53 -5.78
CA ALA A 73 7.22 4.27 -6.68
C ALA A 73 6.24 5.20 -5.93
N SER A 74 5.94 4.92 -4.67
CA SER A 74 4.90 5.59 -3.90
C SER A 74 5.43 6.43 -2.74
N ILE A 75 6.64 6.18 -2.25
CA ILE A 75 7.20 6.84 -1.06
C ILE A 75 8.41 7.71 -1.44
N ASN A 76 9.37 7.18 -2.19
CA ASN A 76 10.58 7.92 -2.54
C ASN A 76 10.41 8.73 -3.83
N PHE A 77 9.85 9.95 -3.73
CA PHE A 77 9.86 10.96 -4.80
C PHE A 77 11.09 11.87 -4.75
#